data_AF-A0A7V0J9Z4-F1
#
_entry.id   AF-A0A7V0J9Z4-F1
#
_cell.length_a   1.000
_cell.length_b   1.000
_cell.length_c   1.000
_cell.angle_alpha   90.00
_cell.angle_beta   90.00
_cell.angle_gamma   90.00
#
_symmetry.space_group_name_H-M   'P 1'
#
loop_
_entity.id
_entity.type
_entity.pdbx_description
1 polymer ?
#
loop_
_entity_poly.entity_id
_entity_poly.type
_entity_poly.pdbx_seq_one_letter_code
_entity_poly.pdbx_strand_id
1 'polypeptide(L)'
;MLCRIQQETGKSYLDINYDSLAERMGYKAPKELGEYRNEHEYYYERIHRSLKRLRGYGIIDYKKGKITLTANIITGKGSPLITIPFEYWEYGYSDSLSMRAKYIYLICLYEAARSTRYPFWFRSQKDMSELYGISDNTISSALLELEVKGIIEVTRDKPTPPDFADRKANIYRMVGLKLKKKEN
;
A
#
# COMPACT_ATOMS: atom_id res chain seq x y z
N MET A 1 4.53 -9.42 5.63
CA MET A 1 5.55 -10.17 6.41
C MET A 1 4.93 -11.25 7.29
N LEU A 2 4.19 -10.94 8.36
CA LEU A 2 3.60 -11.97 9.25
C LEU A 2 2.74 -12.99 8.49
N CYS A 3 1.91 -12.54 7.53
CA CYS A 3 1.13 -13.43 6.67
C CYS A 3 2.01 -14.33 5.79
N ARG A 4 3.16 -13.84 5.32
CA ARG A 4 4.11 -14.61 4.51
C ARG A 4 4.82 -15.67 5.36
N ILE A 5 5.25 -15.32 6.58
CA ILE A 5 5.82 -16.30 7.52
C ILE A 5 4.76 -17.37 7.84
N GLN A 6 3.49 -16.97 7.98
CA GLN A 6 2.39 -17.93 8.15
C GLN A 6 2.24 -18.87 6.95
N GLN A 7 2.27 -18.34 5.72
CA GLN A 7 2.20 -19.15 4.49
C GLN A 7 3.39 -20.10 4.36
N GLU A 8 4.61 -19.63 4.66
CA GLU A 8 5.84 -20.44 4.61
C GLU A 8 5.86 -21.54 5.68
N THR A 9 5.30 -21.28 6.87
CA THR A 9 5.31 -22.23 7.99
C THR A 9 4.07 -23.12 8.05
N GLY A 10 2.98 -22.76 7.36
CA GLY A 10 1.69 -23.45 7.40
C GLY A 10 0.98 -23.42 8.77
N LYS A 11 1.52 -22.71 9.76
CA LYS A 11 0.99 -22.68 11.13
C LYS A 11 -0.09 -21.62 11.28
N SER A 12 -1.12 -21.88 12.08
CA SER A 12 -2.14 -20.88 12.44
C SER A 12 -1.65 -19.84 13.44
N TYR A 13 -0.50 -20.09 14.09
CA TYR A 13 0.12 -19.23 15.08
C TYR A 13 1.63 -19.13 14.85
N LEU A 14 2.21 -18.02 15.31
CA LEU A 14 3.63 -17.69 15.20
C LEU A 14 4.18 -17.42 16.59
N ASP A 15 5.22 -18.16 16.98
CA ASP A 15 6.05 -17.83 18.14
C ASP A 15 7.07 -16.77 17.73
N ILE A 16 7.13 -15.67 18.48
CA ILE A 16 7.95 -14.52 18.17
C ILE A 16 9.30 -14.65 18.88
N ASN A 17 10.36 -14.72 18.07
CA ASN A 17 11.67 -14.25 18.48
C ASN A 17 11.81 -12.78 18.03
N TYR A 18 11.87 -11.84 18.98
CA TYR A 18 11.89 -10.40 18.69
C TYR A 18 13.16 -9.98 17.95
N ASP A 19 14.29 -10.59 18.26
CA ASP A 19 15.57 -10.26 17.62
C ASP A 19 15.58 -10.73 16.17
N SER A 20 15.20 -11.99 15.93
CA SER A 20 15.10 -12.54 14.57
C SER A 20 14.03 -11.82 13.73
N LEU A 21 12.94 -11.40 14.36
CA LEU A 21 11.89 -10.62 13.69
C LEU A 21 12.39 -9.22 13.35
N ALA A 22 13.14 -8.57 14.25
CA ALA A 22 13.74 -7.26 14.00
C ALA A 22 14.72 -7.31 12.83
N GLU A 23 15.60 -8.30 12.80
CA GLU A 23 16.56 -8.52 11.72
C GLU A 23 15.86 -8.73 10.38
N ARG A 24 14.85 -9.60 10.33
CA ARG A 24 14.05 -9.82 9.11
C ARG A 24 13.26 -8.59 8.68
N MET A 25 12.90 -7.69 9.60
CA MET A 25 12.28 -6.40 9.30
C MET A 25 13.29 -5.33 8.87
N GLY A 26 14.59 -5.64 8.90
CA GLY A 26 15.66 -4.68 8.60
C GLY A 26 15.87 -3.62 9.68
N TYR A 27 15.35 -3.85 10.90
CA TYR A 27 15.63 -2.95 12.02
C TYR A 27 17.07 -3.14 12.48
N LYS A 28 17.76 -2.01 12.69
CA LYS A 28 19.07 -1.96 13.33
C LYS A 28 18.94 -1.14 14.60
N ALA A 29 19.42 -1.68 15.71
CA ALA A 29 19.55 -0.91 16.93
C ALA A 29 20.53 0.27 16.69
N PRO A 30 20.24 1.46 17.23
CA PRO A 30 21.18 2.57 17.22
C PRO A 30 22.42 2.21 18.04
N LYS A 31 23.59 2.76 17.66
CA LYS A 31 24.85 2.56 18.41
C LYS A 31 24.75 3.06 19.85
N GLU A 32 23.94 4.10 20.07
CA GLU A 32 23.58 4.60 21.39
C GLU A 32 22.15 4.18 21.69
N LEU A 33 22.02 3.23 22.63
CA LEU A 33 20.72 2.67 23.04
C LEU A 33 19.94 3.60 23.98
N GLY A 34 20.52 4.70 24.45
CA GLY A 34 19.85 5.65 25.35
C GLY A 34 19.31 4.96 26.61
N GLU A 35 17.98 4.96 26.77
CA GLU A 35 17.27 4.38 27.93
C GLU A 35 17.14 2.85 27.90
N TYR A 36 17.48 2.20 26.79
CA TYR A 36 17.36 0.74 26.65
C TYR A 36 18.59 0.01 27.20
N ARG A 37 18.39 -1.07 27.96
CA ARG A 37 19.50 -1.82 28.59
C ARG A 37 20.32 -2.63 27.59
N ASN A 38 19.70 -3.10 26.52
CA ASN A 38 20.33 -3.87 25.46
C ASN A 38 19.50 -3.82 24.16
N GLU A 39 20.08 -4.35 23.07
CA GLU A 39 19.41 -4.41 21.76
C GLU A 39 18.12 -5.24 21.80
N HIS A 40 18.10 -6.32 22.58
CA HIS A 40 16.92 -7.17 22.72
C HIS A 40 15.72 -6.40 23.28
N GLU A 41 15.92 -5.59 24.33
CA GLU A 41 14.88 -4.75 24.92
C GLU A 41 14.41 -3.67 23.94
N TYR A 42 15.32 -3.09 23.17
CA TYR A 42 14.99 -2.16 22.09
C TYR A 42 14.08 -2.79 21.03
N TYR A 43 14.46 -3.97 20.52
CA TYR A 43 13.69 -4.70 19.53
C TYR A 43 12.34 -5.15 20.08
N TYR A 44 12.32 -5.67 21.32
CA TYR A 44 11.12 -6.05 22.03
C TYR A 44 10.14 -4.87 22.10
N GLU A 45 10.55 -3.71 22.63
CA GLU A 45 9.66 -2.56 22.78
C GLU A 45 9.10 -2.07 21.45
N ARG A 46 9.96 -1.99 20.42
CA ARG A 46 9.57 -1.48 19.10
C ARG A 46 8.59 -2.41 18.38
N ILE A 47 8.84 -3.71 18.44
CA ILE A 47 7.96 -4.73 17.86
C ILE A 47 6.69 -4.87 18.69
N HIS A 48 6.79 -4.93 20.03
CA HIS A 48 5.66 -5.05 20.94
C HIS A 48 4.66 -3.91 20.74
N ARG A 49 5.12 -2.67 20.61
CA ARG A 49 4.26 -1.51 20.30
C ARG A 49 3.52 -1.69 18.98
N SER A 50 4.22 -2.15 17.94
CA SER A 50 3.62 -2.43 16.63
C SER A 50 2.54 -3.52 16.72
N LEU A 51 2.83 -4.62 17.43
CA LEU A 51 1.88 -5.72 17.62
C LEU A 51 0.68 -5.31 18.46
N LYS A 52 0.86 -4.49 19.49
CA LYS A 52 -0.23 -3.94 20.30
C LYS A 52 -1.18 -3.08 19.46
N ARG A 53 -0.64 -2.28 18.52
CA ARG A 53 -1.45 -1.52 17.56
C ARG A 53 -2.23 -2.45 16.63
N LEU A 54 -1.57 -3.45 16.03
CA LEU A 54 -2.23 -4.44 15.17
C LEU A 54 -3.34 -5.19 15.90
N ARG A 55 -3.13 -5.54 17.17
CA ARG A 55 -4.17 -6.10 18.04
C ARG A 55 -5.33 -5.12 18.26
N GLY A 56 -5.03 -3.83 18.48
CA GLY A 56 -6.03 -2.78 18.60
C GLY A 56 -6.92 -2.64 17.34
N TYR A 57 -6.35 -2.90 16.15
CA TYR A 57 -7.10 -2.93 14.90
C TYR A 57 -7.84 -4.26 14.63
N GLY A 58 -7.80 -5.23 15.55
CA GLY A 58 -8.40 -6.55 15.36
C GLY A 58 -7.67 -7.43 14.35
N ILE A 59 -6.46 -7.03 13.92
CA ILE A 59 -5.70 -7.72 12.87
C ILE A 59 -5.10 -9.03 13.40
N ILE A 60 -4.69 -9.01 14.67
CA ILE A 60 -4.04 -10.14 15.31
C ILE A 60 -4.62 -10.35 16.70
N ASP A 61 -4.63 -11.60 17.17
CA ASP A 61 -4.57 -11.87 18.60
C ASP A 61 -3.10 -12.01 19.00
N TYR A 62 -2.69 -11.25 20.00
CA TYR A 62 -1.31 -11.21 20.48
C TYR A 62 -1.27 -11.36 22.00
N LYS A 63 -0.63 -12.44 22.45
CA LYS A 63 -0.41 -12.74 23.87
C LYS A 63 1.03 -13.17 24.05
N LYS A 64 1.82 -12.38 24.81
CA LYS A 64 3.18 -12.69 25.30
C LYS A 64 4.00 -13.58 24.35
N GLY A 65 4.42 -13.01 23.20
CA GLY A 65 5.31 -13.72 22.27
C GLY A 65 4.60 -14.70 21.32
N LYS A 66 3.28 -14.83 21.37
CA LYS A 66 2.49 -15.62 20.42
C LYS A 66 1.52 -14.73 19.63
N ILE A 67 1.54 -14.86 18.31
CA ILE A 67 0.63 -14.15 17.38
C ILE A 67 -0.26 -15.17 16.70
N THR A 68 -1.56 -14.92 16.71
CA THR A 68 -2.53 -15.58 15.85
C THR A 68 -3.09 -14.54 14.89
N LEU A 69 -3.01 -14.80 13.58
CA LEU A 69 -3.59 -13.90 12.58
C LEU A 69 -5.10 -14.11 12.55
N THR A 70 -5.88 -13.05 12.76
CA THR A 70 -7.33 -13.14 12.75
C THR A 70 -7.81 -13.23 11.31
N ALA A 71 -8.37 -14.36 10.88
CA ALA A 71 -8.84 -14.56 9.50
C ALA A 71 -9.98 -13.61 9.07
N ASN A 72 -10.59 -12.86 10.00
CA ASN A 72 -11.87 -12.17 9.81
C ASN A 72 -11.79 -10.65 9.55
N ILE A 73 -10.62 -10.07 9.22
CA ILE A 73 -10.50 -8.60 9.13
C ILE A 73 -11.14 -8.03 7.86
N ILE A 74 -11.45 -8.86 6.85
CA ILE A 74 -11.97 -8.42 5.55
C ILE A 74 -13.48 -8.72 5.43
N THR A 75 -14.24 -8.66 6.53
CA THR A 75 -15.71 -8.69 6.48
C THR A 75 -16.30 -7.36 6.93
N GLY A 76 -15.75 -6.26 6.40
CA GLY A 76 -16.45 -4.98 6.38
C GLY A 76 -17.70 -5.10 5.50
N LYS A 77 -18.83 -5.51 6.09
CA LYS A 77 -20.13 -5.47 5.42
C LYS A 77 -20.44 -4.03 5.02
N GLY A 78 -20.44 -3.74 3.72
CA GLY A 78 -21.11 -2.56 3.15
C GLY A 78 -20.22 -1.48 2.52
N SER A 79 -18.89 -1.65 2.43
CA SER A 79 -18.04 -0.69 1.72
C SER A 79 -16.99 -1.42 0.86
N PRO A 80 -16.70 -0.93 -0.36
CA PRO A 80 -15.66 -1.54 -1.18
C PRO A 80 -14.32 -1.44 -0.47
N LEU A 81 -13.76 -2.60 -0.15
CA LEU A 81 -12.45 -2.72 0.47
C LEU A 81 -11.39 -2.49 -0.61
N ILE A 82 -10.44 -1.59 -0.32
CA ILE A 82 -9.27 -1.38 -1.16
C ILE A 82 -8.19 -2.36 -0.70
N THR A 83 -7.81 -3.29 -1.56
CA THR A 83 -6.66 -4.16 -1.30
C THR A 83 -5.41 -3.53 -1.90
N ILE A 84 -4.45 -3.18 -1.05
CA ILE A 84 -3.13 -2.72 -1.47
C ILE A 84 -2.24 -3.97 -1.62
N PRO A 85 -1.65 -4.22 -2.81
CA PRO A 85 -0.74 -5.35 -3.03
C PRO A 85 0.47 -5.30 -2.09
N PHE A 86 0.93 -6.45 -1.59
CA PHE A 86 2.07 -6.51 -0.67
C PHE A 86 3.35 -5.94 -1.32
N GLU A 87 3.47 -6.13 -2.62
CA GLU A 87 4.51 -5.63 -3.52
C GLU A 87 4.68 -4.10 -3.44
N TYR A 88 3.63 -3.37 -3.06
CA TYR A 88 3.71 -1.92 -2.85
C TYR A 88 4.73 -1.55 -1.77
N TRP A 89 4.77 -2.33 -0.70
CA TRP A 89 5.75 -2.14 0.36
C TRP A 89 7.05 -2.88 0.04
N GLU A 90 6.97 -4.14 -0.40
CA GLU A 90 8.15 -4.98 -0.65
C GLU A 90 9.06 -4.39 -1.73
N TYR A 91 8.52 -3.81 -2.79
CA TYR A 91 9.31 -3.24 -3.89
C TYR A 91 9.63 -1.75 -3.66
N GLY A 92 9.37 -1.22 -2.46
CA GLY A 92 9.71 0.15 -2.06
C GLY A 92 8.91 1.23 -2.77
N TYR A 93 7.69 0.93 -3.25
CA TYR A 93 6.81 1.97 -3.82
C TYR A 93 6.34 2.93 -2.73
N SER A 94 6.09 2.43 -1.51
CA SER A 94 5.78 3.24 -0.34
C SER A 94 6.78 4.36 -0.08
N ASP A 95 8.08 4.13 -0.28
CA ASP A 95 9.10 5.15 0.01
C ASP A 95 9.40 6.02 -1.22
N SER A 96 9.25 5.47 -2.42
CA SER A 96 9.64 6.15 -3.65
C SER A 96 8.56 7.07 -4.26
N LEU A 97 7.31 6.91 -3.85
CA LEU A 97 6.20 7.69 -4.38
C LEU A 97 6.06 9.00 -3.60
N SER A 98 5.80 10.08 -4.31
CA SER A 98 5.40 11.33 -3.67
C SER A 98 4.07 11.15 -2.92
N MET A 99 3.83 11.95 -1.87
CA MET A 99 2.59 11.84 -1.09
C MET A 99 1.32 11.96 -1.95
N ARG A 100 1.33 12.86 -2.94
CA ARG A 100 0.25 12.99 -3.93
C ARG A 100 0.06 11.70 -4.75
N ALA A 101 1.14 11.05 -5.18
CA ALA A 101 1.07 9.82 -5.96
C ALA A 101 0.58 8.65 -5.10
N LYS A 102 0.95 8.59 -3.81
CA LYS A 102 0.37 7.61 -2.87
C LYS A 102 -1.14 7.77 -2.75
N TYR A 103 -1.62 9.01 -2.61
CA TYR A 103 -3.04 9.28 -2.48
C TYR A 103 -3.82 8.94 -3.76
N ILE A 104 -3.33 9.37 -4.93
CA ILE A 104 -3.93 9.01 -6.22
C ILE A 104 -3.87 7.51 -6.47
N TYR A 105 -2.81 6.81 -6.04
CA TYR A 105 -2.73 5.36 -6.14
C TYR A 105 -3.86 4.65 -5.38
N LEU A 106 -4.20 5.12 -4.17
CA LEU A 106 -5.35 4.59 -3.41
C LEU A 106 -6.68 4.83 -4.15
N ILE A 107 -6.85 6.00 -4.77
CA ILE A 107 -8.01 6.30 -5.62
C ILE A 107 -8.06 5.37 -6.83
N CYS A 108 -6.92 5.11 -7.48
CA CYS A 108 -6.85 4.19 -8.61
C CYS A 108 -7.26 2.76 -8.20
N LEU A 109 -6.78 2.28 -7.04
CA LEU A 109 -7.17 0.97 -6.51
C LEU A 109 -8.68 0.93 -6.17
N TYR A 110 -9.22 2.00 -5.59
CA TYR A 110 -10.63 2.13 -5.27
C TYR A 110 -11.52 2.09 -6.51
N GLU A 111 -11.21 2.91 -7.52
CA GLU A 111 -11.97 2.99 -8.76
C GLU A 111 -11.88 1.68 -9.55
N ALA A 112 -10.69 1.08 -9.63
CA ALA A 112 -10.51 -0.22 -10.25
C ALA A 112 -11.32 -1.31 -9.54
N ALA A 113 -11.33 -1.35 -8.20
CA ALA A 113 -12.08 -2.35 -7.43
C ALA A 113 -13.60 -2.22 -7.58
N ARG A 114 -14.11 -1.01 -7.87
CA ARG A 114 -15.54 -0.76 -8.12
C ARG A 114 -15.93 -0.87 -9.59
N SER A 115 -14.96 -0.92 -10.49
CA SER A 115 -15.21 -1.04 -11.92
C SER A 115 -15.75 -2.42 -12.28
N THR A 116 -16.73 -2.45 -13.19
CA THR A 116 -17.25 -3.69 -13.78
C THR A 116 -16.25 -4.36 -14.72
N ARG A 117 -15.13 -3.71 -15.04
CA ARG A 117 -14.11 -4.18 -15.99
C ARG A 117 -12.69 -4.15 -15.39
N TYR A 118 -12.51 -4.66 -14.17
CA TYR A 118 -11.17 -4.80 -13.57
C TYR A 118 -10.17 -5.47 -14.55
N PRO A 119 -8.92 -4.98 -14.69
CA PRO A 119 -8.24 -3.92 -13.94
C PRO A 119 -8.42 -2.50 -14.50
N PHE A 120 -9.41 -2.27 -15.37
CA PHE A 120 -9.64 -0.99 -16.03
C PHE A 120 -10.68 -0.15 -15.28
N TRP A 121 -10.52 1.16 -15.31
CA TRP A 121 -11.52 2.14 -14.85
C TRP A 121 -11.42 3.41 -15.70
N PHE A 122 -12.43 4.27 -15.66
CA PHE A 122 -12.44 5.51 -16.44
C PHE A 122 -13.02 6.64 -15.62
N ARG A 123 -12.42 7.83 -15.74
CA ARG A 123 -12.91 9.08 -15.14
C ARG A 123 -12.19 10.27 -15.77
N SER A 124 -12.86 11.42 -15.90
CA SER A 124 -12.16 12.66 -16.27
C SER A 124 -11.36 13.19 -15.07
N GLN A 125 -10.28 13.94 -15.30
CA GLN A 125 -9.55 14.57 -14.19
C GLN A 125 -10.40 15.61 -13.45
N LYS A 126 -11.29 16.30 -14.17
CA LYS A 126 -12.24 17.25 -13.58
C LYS A 126 -13.17 16.56 -12.60
N ASP A 127 -13.75 15.41 -12.96
CA ASP A 127 -14.60 14.64 -12.04
C ASP A 127 -13.79 14.14 -10.83
N MET A 128 -12.52 13.77 -11.02
CA MET A 128 -11.64 13.40 -9.91
C MET A 128 -11.39 14.59 -8.97
N SER A 129 -11.20 15.78 -9.52
CA SER A 129 -10.99 17.01 -8.74
C SER A 129 -12.21 17.34 -7.89
N GLU A 130 -13.40 17.29 -8.48
CA GLU A 130 -14.65 17.53 -7.78
C GLU A 130 -14.96 16.45 -6.73
N LEU A 131 -14.78 15.16 -7.07
CA LEU A 131 -15.13 14.05 -6.19
C LEU A 131 -14.17 13.90 -4.99
N TYR A 132 -12.88 14.16 -5.20
CA TYR A 132 -11.84 13.91 -4.20
C TYR A 132 -11.25 15.19 -3.60
N GLY A 133 -11.66 16.37 -4.08
CA GLY A 133 -11.15 17.66 -3.59
C GLY A 133 -9.66 17.88 -3.88
N ILE A 134 -9.17 17.37 -5.01
CA ILE A 134 -7.76 17.43 -5.40
C ILE A 134 -7.61 18.30 -6.65
N SER A 135 -6.69 19.26 -6.66
CA SER A 135 -6.50 20.09 -7.87
C SER A 135 -6.08 19.28 -9.10
N ASP A 136 -6.54 19.69 -10.27
CA ASP A 136 -6.21 19.06 -11.57
C ASP A 136 -4.71 18.90 -11.77
N ASN A 137 -3.90 19.92 -11.41
CA ASN A 137 -2.44 19.87 -11.51
C ASN A 137 -1.84 18.77 -10.63
N THR A 138 -2.39 18.56 -9.43
CA THR A 138 -1.95 17.52 -8.50
C THR A 138 -2.32 16.14 -9.05
N ILE A 139 -3.53 15.99 -9.58
CA ILE A 139 -4.00 14.75 -10.23
C ILE A 139 -3.11 14.43 -11.43
N SER A 140 -2.93 15.37 -12.35
CA SER A 140 -2.08 15.22 -13.55
C SER A 140 -0.67 14.79 -13.19
N SER A 141 -0.03 15.50 -12.25
CA SER A 141 1.35 15.20 -11.87
C SER A 141 1.51 13.84 -11.19
N ALA A 142 0.54 13.47 -10.34
CA ALA A 142 0.54 12.19 -9.66
C ALA A 142 0.26 11.03 -10.62
N LEU A 143 -0.70 11.17 -11.54
CA LEU A 143 -0.98 10.16 -12.58
C LEU A 143 0.23 9.94 -13.48
N LEU A 144 0.93 11.02 -13.87
CA LEU A 144 2.17 10.93 -14.64
C LEU A 144 3.24 10.15 -13.87
N GLU A 145 3.42 10.42 -12.58
CA GLU A 145 4.38 9.69 -11.75
C GLU A 145 4.05 8.19 -11.68
N LEU A 146 2.77 7.84 -11.52
CA LEU A 146 2.32 6.45 -11.50
C LEU A 146 2.51 5.76 -12.85
N GLU A 147 2.27 6.46 -13.96
CA GLU A 147 2.47 5.97 -15.33
C GLU A 147 3.95 5.73 -15.62
N VAL A 148 4.81 6.71 -15.33
CA VAL A 148 6.27 6.60 -15.50
C VAL A 148 6.86 5.44 -14.70
N LYS A 149 6.34 5.20 -13.49
CA LYS A 149 6.76 4.07 -12.64
C LYS A 149 6.10 2.74 -13.04
N GLY A 150 5.32 2.70 -14.12
CA GLY A 150 4.68 1.50 -14.65
C GLY A 150 3.65 0.89 -13.69
N ILE A 151 3.02 1.70 -12.85
CA ILE A 151 1.98 1.27 -11.89
C ILE A 151 0.59 1.32 -12.56
N ILE A 152 0.40 2.25 -13.49
CA ILE A 152 -0.80 2.37 -14.30
C ILE A 152 -0.45 2.59 -15.77
N GLU A 153 -1.36 2.24 -16.67
CA GLU A 153 -1.35 2.67 -18.07
C GLU A 153 -2.52 3.64 -18.29
N VAL A 154 -2.26 4.75 -18.99
CA VAL A 154 -3.28 5.76 -19.29
C VAL A 154 -3.54 5.81 -20.79
N THR A 155 -4.74 5.39 -21.21
CA THR A 155 -5.21 5.60 -22.58
C THR A 155 -5.95 6.93 -22.63
N ARG A 156 -5.31 7.91 -23.25
CA ARG A 156 -5.87 9.26 -23.48
C ARG A 156 -6.63 9.25 -24.80
N ASP A 157 -7.83 9.84 -24.83
CA ASP A 157 -8.55 9.98 -26.09
C ASP A 157 -7.82 10.98 -27.02
N LYS A 158 -7.96 10.77 -28.34
CA LYS A 158 -7.36 11.68 -29.32
C LYS A 158 -8.10 13.01 -29.28
N PRO A 159 -7.41 14.16 -29.37
CA PRO A 159 -8.08 15.44 -29.51
C PRO A 159 -8.88 15.46 -30.80
N THR A 160 -10.22 15.49 -30.70
CA THR A 160 -11.10 15.84 -31.82
C THR A 160 -11.23 17.37 -31.86
N PRO A 161 -10.80 18.04 -32.95
CA PRO A 161 -11.10 19.46 -33.15
C PRO A 161 -12.63 19.67 -33.26
N PRO A 162 -13.20 20.82 -32.83
CA PRO A 162 -12.52 22.08 -32.52
C PRO A 162 -12.45 22.43 -31.02
N ASP A 163 -13.10 21.66 -30.15
CA ASP A 163 -13.32 22.06 -28.75
C ASP A 163 -12.67 21.07 -27.76
N PHE A 164 -11.85 21.61 -26.85
CA PHE A 164 -11.23 20.83 -25.77
C PHE A 164 -12.27 20.31 -24.77
N ALA A 165 -13.49 20.87 -24.79
CA ALA A 165 -14.62 20.51 -23.94
C ALA A 165 -15.18 19.09 -24.21
N ASP A 166 -15.01 18.54 -25.42
CA ASP A 166 -15.58 17.25 -25.83
C ASP A 166 -14.66 16.04 -25.57
N ARG A 167 -13.62 16.20 -24.75
CA ARG A 167 -12.71 15.09 -24.43
C ARG A 167 -13.43 14.01 -23.63
N LYS A 168 -13.46 12.78 -24.15
CA LYS A 168 -13.93 11.62 -23.40
C LYS A 168 -13.03 11.39 -22.19
N ALA A 169 -13.62 10.78 -21.15
CA ALA A 169 -12.89 10.38 -19.95
C ALA A 169 -11.68 9.50 -20.31
N ASN A 170 -10.56 9.73 -19.62
CA ASN A 170 -9.38 8.87 -19.74
C ASN A 170 -9.72 7.46 -19.25
N ILE A 171 -9.14 6.46 -19.91
CA ILE A 171 -9.20 5.07 -19.46
C ILE A 171 -7.87 4.74 -18.78
N TYR A 172 -7.96 4.24 -17.56
CA TYR A 172 -6.84 3.85 -16.73
C TYR A 172 -6.85 2.34 -16.55
N ARG A 173 -5.67 1.73 -16.53
CA ARG A 173 -5.50 0.30 -16.24
C ARG A 173 -4.49 0.12 -15.13
N MET A 174 -4.83 -0.67 -14.11
CA MET A 174 -3.87 -1.07 -13.09
C MET A 174 -2.87 -2.07 -13.68
N VAL A 175 -1.57 -1.82 -13.48
CA VAL A 175 -0.49 -2.73 -13.85
C VAL A 175 0.01 -3.43 -12.60
N GLY A 176 0.35 -4.72 -12.72
CA GLY A 176 0.98 -5.46 -11.64
C GLY A 176 2.32 -4.84 -11.25
N LEU A 177 2.54 -4.59 -9.96
CA LEU A 177 3.78 -4.01 -9.46
C LEU A 177 4.96 -4.94 -9.78
N LYS A 178 6.08 -4.36 -10.19
CA LYS A 178 7.29 -5.11 -10.58
C LYS A 178 8.45 -4.72 -9.67
N LEU A 179 9.33 -5.68 -9.42
CA LEU A 179 10.56 -5.44 -8.67
C LEU A 179 11.40 -4.43 -9.45
N LYS A 180 11.74 -3.30 -8.82
CA LYS A 180 12.59 -2.30 -9.45
C LYS A 180 13.98 -2.90 -9.67
N LYS A 181 14.47 -2.87 -10.91
CA LYS A 181 15.90 -3.05 -11.15
C LYS A 181 16.60 -1.84 -10.50
N LYS A 182 17.61 -2.07 -9.67
CA LYS A 182 18.46 -0.97 -9.19
C LYS A 182 19.08 -0.32 -10.44
N GLU A 183 18.76 0.94 -10.67
CA GLU A 183 19.55 1.77 -11.56
C GLU A 183 20.89 1.97 -10.85
N ASN A 184 21.96 1.48 -11.48
CA ASN A 184 23.35 1.67 -11.03
C ASN A 184 23.80 3.10 -11.29
#